data_AF-A0A351JP41-F1
#
_entry.id   AF-A0A351JP41-F1
#
_cell.length_a   1.000
_cell.length_b   1.000
_cell.length_c   1.000
_cell.angle_alpha   90.00
_cell.angle_beta   90.00
_cell.angle_gamma   90.00
#
_symmetry.space_group_name_H-M   'P 1'
#
loop_
_entity.id
_entity.type
_entity.pdbx_description
1 polymer ?
#
loop_
_entity_poly.entity_id
_entity_poly.type
_entity_poly.pdbx_seq_one_letter_code
_entity_poly.pdbx_strand_id
1 'polypeptide(L)'
;MDAPAFEELRRAMFRAYGEGRYGEALVAAREAWERFPEKEARTAYWLACLLCRVGDPDEALRVLENARSHGRWWGEGLLMKDPDLEPLWRHAEFLRLVERCREAQVAAQSAARPQVLVLSPDLPSPASAPPLLLVFHGRGGSAEECAPHFRSATAHGWIVALAQGTQLEGEGMYTWDEPAQAEQDVAWAYEHAVQSQPVDRGRTVLAGVSQGGAHAIVLA
;
A
#
# COMPACT_ATOMS: atom_id res chain seq x y z
N MET A 1 -12.91 13.42 2.30
CA MET A 1 -12.78 11.94 2.32
C MET A 1 -12.67 11.50 3.75
N ASP A 2 -13.47 10.51 4.15
CA ASP A 2 -13.55 10.01 5.53
C ASP A 2 -12.52 8.89 5.74
N ALA A 3 -11.23 9.25 5.64
CA ALA A 3 -10.11 8.31 5.82
C ALA A 3 -10.19 7.51 7.14
N PRO A 4 -10.64 8.10 8.28
CA PRO A 4 -10.89 7.32 9.50
C PRO A 4 -11.88 6.16 9.32
N ALA A 5 -12.96 6.38 8.57
CA ALA A 5 -13.97 5.35 8.36
C ALA A 5 -13.49 4.20 7.44
N PHE A 6 -12.70 4.49 6.40
CA PHE A 6 -12.09 3.43 5.59
C PHE A 6 -11.19 2.54 6.44
N GLU A 7 -10.40 3.17 7.30
CA GLU A 7 -9.49 2.48 8.20
C GLU A 7 -10.20 1.65 9.27
N GLU A 8 -11.37 2.08 9.73
CA GLU A 8 -12.24 1.28 10.60
C GLU A 8 -12.76 0.03 9.90
N LEU A 9 -13.26 0.16 8.67
CA LEU A 9 -13.73 -0.99 7.86
C LEU A 9 -12.58 -1.95 7.56
N ARG A 10 -11.42 -1.43 7.18
CA ARG A 10 -10.20 -2.23 6.96
C ARG A 10 -9.82 -3.03 8.21
N ARG A 11 -9.81 -2.39 9.38
CA ARG A 11 -9.51 -3.08 10.65
C ARG A 11 -10.56 -4.13 11.00
N ALA A 12 -11.84 -3.83 10.81
CA ALA A 12 -12.92 -4.79 11.07
C ALA A 12 -12.80 -6.01 10.14
N MET A 13 -12.57 -5.78 8.85
CA MET A 13 -12.37 -6.82 7.83
C MET A 13 -11.19 -7.73 8.19
N PHE A 14 -9.99 -7.18 8.42
CA PHE A 14 -8.81 -8.00 8.72
C PHE A 14 -8.92 -8.72 10.07
N ARG A 15 -9.60 -8.13 11.07
CA ARG A 15 -9.87 -8.81 12.34
C ARG A 15 -10.76 -10.03 12.12
N ALA A 16 -11.90 -9.86 11.45
CA ALA A 16 -12.82 -10.95 11.15
C ALA A 16 -12.16 -12.03 10.29
N TYR A 17 -11.34 -11.64 9.31
CA TYR A 17 -10.55 -12.56 8.49
C TYR A 17 -9.58 -13.41 9.34
N GLY A 18 -8.81 -12.77 10.23
CA GLY A 18 -7.86 -13.48 11.10
C GLY A 18 -8.52 -14.44 12.09
N GLU A 19 -9.79 -14.21 12.41
CA GLU A 19 -10.62 -15.09 13.24
C GLU A 19 -11.37 -16.16 12.42
N GLY A 20 -11.15 -16.24 11.10
CA GLY A 20 -11.84 -17.18 10.20
C GLY A 20 -13.30 -16.83 9.92
N ARG A 21 -13.76 -15.66 10.34
CA ARG A 21 -15.14 -15.16 10.15
C ARG A 21 -15.29 -14.49 8.79
N TYR A 22 -15.07 -15.26 7.72
CA TYR A 22 -15.01 -14.72 6.34
C TYR A 22 -16.30 -14.04 5.87
N GLY A 23 -17.47 -14.50 6.33
CA GLY A 23 -18.74 -13.82 6.03
C GLY A 23 -18.82 -12.41 6.62
N GLU A 24 -18.34 -12.22 7.86
CA GLU A 24 -18.28 -10.89 8.48
C GLU A 24 -17.23 -9.99 7.83
N ALA A 25 -16.08 -10.57 7.47
CA ALA A 25 -15.06 -9.84 6.72
C ALA A 25 -15.60 -9.39 5.34
N LEU A 26 -16.37 -10.24 4.66
CA LEU A 26 -17.01 -9.91 3.38
C LEU A 26 -17.99 -8.74 3.50
N VAL A 27 -18.76 -8.65 4.60
CA VAL A 27 -19.65 -7.51 4.87
C VAL A 27 -18.85 -6.21 4.96
N ALA A 28 -17.78 -6.19 5.76
CA ALA A 28 -16.92 -5.00 5.89
C ALA A 28 -16.24 -4.62 4.55
N ALA A 29 -15.81 -5.61 3.76
CA ALA A 29 -15.22 -5.38 2.44
C ALA A 29 -16.22 -4.81 1.43
N ARG A 30 -17.48 -5.28 1.43
CA ARG A 30 -18.56 -4.74 0.58
C ARG A 30 -18.89 -3.31 0.96
N GLU A 31 -18.99 -3.01 2.25
CA GLU A 31 -19.21 -1.64 2.70
C GLU A 31 -18.06 -0.71 2.29
N ALA A 32 -16.81 -1.17 2.39
CA ALA A 32 -15.66 -0.41 1.94
C ALA A 32 -15.68 -0.16 0.43
N TRP A 33 -16.03 -1.19 -0.35
CA TRP A 33 -16.19 -1.09 -1.81
C TRP A 33 -17.23 -0.05 -2.22
N GLU A 34 -18.38 -0.01 -1.53
CA GLU A 34 -19.48 0.92 -1.83
C GLU A 34 -19.17 2.37 -1.41
N ARG A 35 -18.54 2.55 -0.24
CA ARG A 35 -18.30 3.87 0.34
C ARG A 35 -17.05 4.57 -0.20
N PHE A 36 -16.08 3.82 -0.72
CA PHE A 36 -14.77 4.33 -1.12
C PHE A 36 -14.42 3.92 -2.56
N PRO A 37 -15.15 4.43 -3.57
CA PRO A 37 -14.90 4.10 -4.98
C PRO A 37 -13.50 4.48 -5.46
N GLU A 38 -12.80 5.40 -4.79
CA GLU A 38 -11.40 5.73 -5.06
C GLU A 38 -10.42 4.61 -4.65
N LYS A 39 -10.85 3.63 -3.84
CA LYS A 39 -10.09 2.46 -3.41
C LYS A 39 -10.46 1.19 -4.16
N GLU A 40 -11.16 1.33 -5.30
CA GLU A 40 -11.74 0.22 -6.07
C GLU A 40 -10.78 -0.96 -6.26
N ALA A 41 -9.57 -0.75 -6.79
CA ALA A 41 -8.61 -1.84 -7.00
C ALA A 41 -8.37 -2.65 -5.72
N ARG A 42 -8.14 -1.97 -4.59
CA ARG A 42 -7.88 -2.61 -3.29
C ARG A 42 -9.11 -3.38 -2.80
N THR A 43 -10.27 -2.75 -2.85
CA THR A 43 -11.51 -3.36 -2.35
C THR A 43 -12.00 -4.52 -3.24
N ALA A 44 -11.78 -4.48 -4.57
CA ALA A 44 -12.12 -5.59 -5.47
C ALA A 44 -11.28 -6.83 -5.15
N TYR A 45 -9.99 -6.62 -4.90
CA TYR A 45 -9.11 -7.70 -4.51
C TYR A 45 -9.56 -8.33 -3.18
N TRP A 46 -9.87 -7.52 -2.16
CA TRP A 46 -10.41 -8.03 -0.90
C TRP A 46 -11.71 -8.81 -1.08
N LEU A 47 -12.64 -8.28 -1.86
CA LEU A 47 -13.90 -8.95 -2.19
C LEU A 47 -13.64 -10.29 -2.87
N ALA A 48 -12.75 -10.33 -3.87
CA ALA A 48 -12.43 -11.56 -4.60
C ALA A 48 -11.87 -12.64 -3.67
N CYS A 49 -10.89 -12.29 -2.82
CA CYS A 49 -10.34 -13.22 -1.83
C CYS A 49 -11.46 -13.74 -0.91
N LEU A 50 -12.23 -12.84 -0.31
CA LEU A 50 -13.29 -13.20 0.65
C LEU A 50 -14.43 -14.01 0.01
N LEU A 51 -14.79 -13.72 -1.24
CA LEU A 51 -15.79 -14.47 -2.01
C LEU A 51 -15.31 -15.90 -2.28
N CYS A 52 -14.06 -16.09 -2.68
CA CYS A 52 -13.48 -17.42 -2.78
C CYS A 52 -13.46 -18.15 -1.43
N ARG A 53 -13.16 -17.46 -0.32
CA ARG A 53 -13.19 -18.04 1.04
C ARG A 53 -14.58 -18.46 1.51
N VAL A 54 -15.65 -17.80 1.05
CA VAL A 54 -17.03 -18.22 1.35
C VAL A 54 -17.63 -19.15 0.29
N GLY A 55 -16.84 -19.56 -0.71
CA GLY A 55 -17.25 -20.56 -1.71
C GLY A 55 -17.98 -19.99 -2.93
N ASP A 56 -17.78 -18.72 -3.26
CA ASP A 56 -18.38 -18.05 -4.42
C ASP A 56 -17.32 -17.50 -5.41
N PRO A 57 -16.55 -18.39 -6.07
CA PRO A 57 -15.51 -17.99 -7.02
C PRO A 57 -16.07 -17.30 -8.29
N ASP A 58 -17.31 -17.59 -8.68
CA ASP A 58 -17.92 -16.99 -9.87
C ASP A 58 -18.19 -15.49 -9.64
N GLU A 59 -18.72 -15.12 -8.47
CA GLU A 59 -18.86 -13.71 -8.12
C GLU A 59 -17.51 -13.04 -7.87
N ALA A 60 -16.53 -13.75 -7.31
CA ALA A 60 -15.15 -13.23 -7.15
C ALA A 60 -14.57 -12.80 -8.50
N LEU A 61 -14.69 -13.64 -9.51
CA LEU A 61 -14.26 -13.33 -10.88
C LEU A 61 -15.03 -12.15 -11.47
N ARG A 62 -16.35 -12.09 -11.29
CA ARG A 62 -17.18 -10.95 -11.74
C ARG A 62 -16.72 -9.63 -11.12
N VAL A 63 -16.40 -9.61 -9.83
CA VAL A 63 -15.89 -8.41 -9.14
C VAL A 63 -14.59 -7.93 -9.76
N LEU A 64 -13.64 -8.84 -9.98
CA LEU A 64 -12.35 -8.50 -10.62
C LEU A 64 -12.53 -8.02 -12.05
N GLU A 65 -13.38 -8.68 -12.85
CA GLU A 65 -13.67 -8.29 -14.23
C GLU A 65 -14.36 -6.92 -14.31
N ASN A 66 -15.30 -6.64 -13.41
CA ASN A 66 -15.96 -5.35 -13.32
C ASN A 66 -14.95 -4.23 -13.01
N ALA A 67 -14.12 -4.41 -11.98
CA ALA A 67 -13.05 -3.47 -11.66
C ALA A 67 -12.05 -3.33 -12.83
N ARG A 68 -11.71 -4.43 -13.53
CA ARG A 68 -10.83 -4.39 -14.71
C ARG A 68 -11.42 -3.54 -15.83
N SER A 69 -12.75 -3.57 -16.01
CA SER A 69 -13.48 -2.76 -16.99
C SER A 69 -13.42 -1.26 -16.69
N HIS A 70 -13.22 -0.88 -15.43
CA HIS A 70 -12.93 0.50 -14.99
C HIS A 70 -11.43 0.85 -15.05
N GLY A 71 -10.61 -0.02 -15.62
CA GLY A 71 -9.17 0.20 -15.79
C GLY A 71 -8.29 -0.28 -14.64
N ARG A 72 -8.88 -0.89 -13.59
CA ARG A 72 -8.11 -1.39 -12.44
C ARG A 72 -7.24 -2.57 -12.80
N TRP A 73 -6.12 -2.71 -12.10
CA TRP A 73 -5.20 -3.81 -12.32
C TRP A 73 -4.50 -4.22 -11.03
N TRP A 74 -4.06 -5.48 -11.01
CA TRP A 74 -3.32 -6.10 -9.91
C TRP A 74 -2.09 -6.80 -10.48
N GLY A 75 -1.02 -6.86 -9.70
CA GLY A 75 0.17 -7.60 -10.10
C GLY A 75 -0.12 -9.09 -10.22
N GLU A 76 0.52 -9.76 -11.16
CA GLU A 76 0.38 -11.21 -11.35
C GLU A 76 0.69 -11.97 -10.04
N GLY A 77 1.72 -11.54 -9.31
CA GLY A 77 2.07 -12.14 -8.03
C GLY A 77 0.96 -12.05 -6.99
N LEU A 78 0.16 -10.98 -6.99
CA LEU A 78 -0.98 -10.82 -6.08
C LEU A 78 -2.11 -11.79 -6.45
N LEU A 79 -2.38 -11.97 -7.75
CA LEU A 79 -3.47 -12.82 -8.25
C LEU A 79 -3.13 -14.33 -8.24
N MET A 80 -1.87 -14.68 -8.51
CA MET A 80 -1.44 -16.06 -8.75
C MET A 80 -0.66 -16.70 -7.59
N LYS A 81 -0.47 -15.99 -6.47
CA LYS A 81 0.20 -16.52 -5.27
C LYS A 81 -0.61 -16.38 -3.98
N ASP A 82 -1.70 -15.63 -4.00
CA ASP A 82 -2.62 -15.57 -2.86
C ASP A 82 -3.46 -16.86 -2.82
N PRO A 83 -3.33 -17.70 -1.78
CA PRO A 83 -4.09 -18.95 -1.65
C PRO A 83 -5.59 -18.72 -1.56
N ASP A 84 -6.07 -17.54 -1.16
CA ASP A 84 -7.49 -17.24 -1.15
C ASP A 84 -8.09 -17.27 -2.56
N LEU A 85 -7.28 -16.96 -3.58
CA LEU A 85 -7.67 -16.95 -4.99
C LEU A 85 -7.41 -18.27 -5.71
N GLU A 86 -6.90 -19.30 -5.02
CA GLU A 86 -6.65 -20.63 -5.60
C GLU A 86 -7.86 -21.17 -6.40
N PRO A 87 -9.13 -21.04 -5.94
CA PRO A 87 -10.28 -21.49 -6.70
C PRO A 87 -10.37 -20.91 -8.12
N LEU A 88 -9.82 -19.70 -8.35
CA LEU A 88 -9.87 -19.02 -9.65
C LEU A 88 -8.78 -19.50 -10.63
N TRP A 89 -7.70 -20.10 -10.16
CA TRP A 89 -6.50 -20.37 -10.98
C TRP A 89 -6.74 -21.34 -12.15
N ARG A 90 -7.85 -22.09 -12.12
CA ARG A 90 -8.25 -23.00 -13.21
C ARG A 90 -9.26 -22.40 -14.17
N HIS A 91 -9.79 -21.21 -13.87
CA HIS A 91 -10.78 -20.55 -14.71
C HIS A 91 -10.08 -19.85 -15.88
N ALA A 92 -10.41 -20.25 -17.11
CA ALA A 92 -9.83 -19.65 -18.31
C ALA A 92 -10.07 -18.14 -18.39
N GLU A 93 -11.17 -17.65 -17.83
CA GLU A 93 -11.50 -16.23 -17.78
C GLU A 93 -10.58 -15.48 -16.82
N PHE A 94 -10.32 -16.04 -15.64
CA PHE A 94 -9.38 -15.47 -14.68
C PHE A 94 -7.96 -15.40 -15.26
N LEU A 95 -7.49 -16.44 -15.95
CA LEU A 95 -6.18 -16.41 -16.61
C LEU A 95 -6.09 -15.31 -17.69
N ARG A 96 -7.18 -15.06 -18.44
CA ARG A 96 -7.24 -13.92 -19.37
C ARG A 96 -7.23 -12.58 -18.63
N LEU A 97 -7.87 -12.47 -17.46
CA LEU A 97 -7.81 -11.28 -16.63
C LEU A 97 -6.39 -11.01 -16.13
N VAL A 98 -5.69 -12.04 -15.66
CA VAL A 98 -4.29 -11.95 -15.20
C VAL A 98 -3.40 -11.41 -16.32
N GLU A 99 -3.53 -11.91 -17.54
CA GLU A 99 -2.74 -11.42 -18.68
C GLU A 99 -3.01 -9.94 -18.98
N ARG A 100 -4.28 -9.52 -18.98
CA ARG A 100 -4.64 -8.09 -19.15
C ARG A 100 -4.14 -7.20 -18.01
N CYS A 101 -3.98 -7.74 -16.81
CA CYS A 101 -3.40 -7.01 -15.67
C CYS A 101 -1.87 -6.95 -15.77
N ARG A 102 -1.23 -8.00 -16.27
CA ARG A 102 0.22 -8.05 -16.51
C ARG A 102 0.67 -6.97 -17.50
N GLU A 103 -0.08 -6.78 -18.58
CA GLU A 103 0.17 -5.68 -19.54
C GLU A 103 0.09 -4.30 -18.87
N ALA A 104 -0.94 -4.08 -18.05
CA ALA A 104 -1.11 -2.83 -17.29
C ALA A 104 0.00 -2.64 -16.25
N GLN A 105 0.42 -3.71 -15.57
CA GLN A 105 1.52 -3.68 -14.62
C GLN A 105 2.83 -3.29 -15.29
N VAL A 106 3.17 -3.84 -16.46
CA VAL A 106 4.40 -3.47 -17.18
C VAL A 106 4.39 -1.99 -17.55
N ALA A 107 3.27 -1.48 -18.06
CA ALA A 107 3.12 -0.06 -18.37
C ALA A 107 3.31 0.82 -17.12
N ALA A 108 2.61 0.50 -16.02
CA ALA A 108 2.71 1.23 -14.76
C ALA A 108 4.14 1.18 -14.18
N GLN A 109 4.78 0.01 -14.19
CA GLN A 109 6.13 -0.19 -13.66
C GLN A 109 7.18 0.61 -14.44
N SER A 110 7.03 0.73 -15.76
CA SER A 110 7.94 1.55 -16.58
C SER A 110 7.80 3.07 -16.32
N ALA A 111 6.59 3.50 -15.96
CA ALA A 111 6.29 4.90 -15.64
C ALA A 111 6.58 5.25 -14.17
N ALA A 112 6.76 4.25 -13.31
CA ALA A 112 6.96 4.42 -11.88
C ALA A 112 8.20 5.28 -11.59
N ARG A 113 8.06 6.18 -10.62
CA ARG A 113 9.15 7.00 -10.09
C ARG A 113 9.08 6.96 -8.57
N PRO A 114 10.24 6.96 -7.88
CA PRO A 114 10.23 7.05 -6.44
C PRO A 114 9.57 8.36 -6.01
N GLN A 115 8.91 8.34 -4.86
CA GLN A 115 8.23 9.50 -4.30
C GLN A 115 8.57 9.62 -2.82
N VAL A 116 8.50 10.85 -2.30
CA VAL A 116 8.62 11.12 -0.88
C VAL A 116 7.57 12.15 -0.48
N LEU A 117 6.76 11.79 0.52
CA LEU A 117 5.85 12.72 1.17
C LEU A 117 6.55 13.29 2.39
N VAL A 118 6.73 14.62 2.42
CA VAL A 118 7.42 15.30 3.52
C VAL A 118 6.42 16.08 4.35
N LEU A 119 6.39 15.81 5.66
CA LEU A 119 5.62 16.56 6.65
C LEU A 119 6.58 17.44 7.45
N SER A 120 6.34 18.74 7.43
CA SER A 120 7.12 19.70 8.22
C SER A 120 6.72 19.64 9.70
N PRO A 121 7.63 20.03 10.62
CA PRO A 121 7.30 20.20 12.03
C PRO A 121 6.16 21.21 12.23
N ASP A 122 5.32 20.97 13.24
CA ASP A 122 4.24 21.91 13.62
C ASP A 122 4.78 23.07 14.47
N LEU A 123 5.99 22.90 15.03
CA LEU A 123 6.65 23.92 15.85
C LEU A 123 7.20 25.06 14.97
N PRO A 124 7.23 26.30 15.48
CA PRO A 124 7.87 27.43 14.79
C PRO A 124 9.29 27.10 14.38
N SER A 125 9.77 27.70 13.28
CA SER A 125 11.11 27.48 12.73
C SER A 125 12.16 27.39 13.85
N PRO A 126 12.71 26.19 14.12
CA PRO A 126 13.60 25.99 15.24
C PRO A 126 14.93 26.73 15.02
N ALA A 127 15.61 27.05 16.12
CA ALA A 127 16.93 27.69 16.08
C ALA A 127 18.01 26.80 15.44
N SER A 128 17.76 25.48 15.37
CA SER A 128 18.60 24.49 14.71
C SER A 128 17.79 23.63 13.76
N ALA A 129 18.47 23.01 12.79
CA ALA A 129 17.87 22.07 11.84
C ALA A 129 17.10 20.94 12.57
N PRO A 130 15.83 20.64 12.21
CA PRO A 130 15.07 19.55 12.80
C PRO A 130 15.67 18.16 12.52
N PRO A 131 15.51 17.18 13.42
CA PRO A 131 15.80 15.79 13.10
C PRO A 131 14.84 15.23 12.05
N LEU A 132 15.27 14.16 11.35
CA LEU A 132 14.50 13.48 10.31
C LEU A 132 14.03 12.11 10.78
N LEU A 133 12.74 11.84 10.60
CA LEU A 133 12.15 10.51 10.68
C LEU A 133 11.86 10.04 9.25
N LEU A 134 12.65 9.09 8.73
CA LEU A 134 12.45 8.48 7.42
C LEU A 134 11.62 7.20 7.60
N VAL A 135 10.45 7.16 6.97
CA VAL A 135 9.41 6.16 7.22
C VAL A 135 9.15 5.32 5.97
N PHE A 136 9.04 4.00 6.17
CA PHE A 136 8.71 3.02 5.12
C PHE A 136 7.34 2.38 5.35
N HIS A 137 6.47 2.44 4.33
CA HIS A 137 5.16 1.78 4.37
C HIS A 137 5.29 0.26 4.36
N GLY A 138 4.27 -0.45 4.86
CA GLY A 138 4.17 -1.90 4.71
C GLY A 138 3.81 -2.32 3.29
N ARG A 139 3.96 -3.61 2.98
CA ARG A 139 3.56 -4.18 1.69
C ARG A 139 2.10 -3.83 1.37
N GLY A 140 1.86 -3.41 0.14
CA GLY A 140 0.55 -3.02 -0.37
C GLY A 140 0.05 -1.69 0.14
N GLY A 141 0.83 -0.97 0.95
CA GLY A 141 0.56 0.38 1.39
C GLY A 141 1.15 1.43 0.45
N SER A 142 1.02 2.69 0.85
CA SER A 142 1.60 3.86 0.18
C SER A 142 2.14 4.85 1.23
N ALA A 143 2.92 5.85 0.80
CA ALA A 143 3.37 6.93 1.68
C ALA A 143 2.18 7.71 2.28
N GLU A 144 1.14 7.96 1.49
CA GLU A 144 -0.06 8.68 1.93
C GLU A 144 -0.84 7.90 3.00
N GLU A 145 -1.03 6.59 2.80
CA GLU A 145 -1.73 5.73 3.77
C GLU A 145 -0.92 5.55 5.06
N CYS A 146 0.40 5.60 4.97
CA CYS A 146 1.29 5.49 6.14
C CYS A 146 1.36 6.79 6.95
N ALA A 147 1.20 7.96 6.31
CA ALA A 147 1.43 9.27 6.91
C ALA A 147 0.67 9.54 8.22
N PRO A 148 -0.64 9.22 8.35
CA PRO A 148 -1.37 9.45 9.60
C PRO A 148 -0.77 8.74 10.82
N HIS A 149 -0.12 7.58 10.63
CA HIS A 149 0.46 6.81 11.73
C HIS A 149 1.74 7.44 12.31
N PHE A 150 2.45 8.25 11.52
CA PHE A 150 3.72 8.88 11.92
C PHE A 150 3.62 10.39 12.09
N ARG A 151 2.48 11.00 11.71
CA ARG A 151 2.24 12.45 11.80
C ARG A 151 2.51 13.02 13.18
N SER A 152 2.23 12.29 14.27
CA SER A 152 2.44 12.78 15.64
C SER A 152 3.88 13.27 15.91
N ALA A 153 4.88 12.79 15.18
CA ALA A 153 6.27 13.25 15.30
C ALA A 153 6.46 14.72 14.90
N THR A 154 5.61 15.28 14.03
CA THR A 154 5.68 16.71 13.63
C THR A 154 5.42 17.64 14.81
N ALA A 155 4.54 17.25 15.72
CA ALA A 155 4.25 17.98 16.96
C ALA A 155 5.45 17.97 17.93
N HIS A 156 6.39 17.03 17.75
CA HIS A 156 7.62 16.92 18.53
C HIS A 156 8.83 17.53 17.82
N GLY A 157 8.62 18.32 16.78
CA GLY A 157 9.70 19.03 16.10
C GLY A 157 10.44 18.21 15.06
N TRP A 158 9.91 17.06 14.63
CA TRP A 158 10.54 16.23 13.60
C TRP A 158 10.04 16.58 12.20
N ILE A 159 10.93 16.52 11.23
CA ILE A 159 10.54 16.36 9.82
C ILE A 159 10.23 14.87 9.62
N VAL A 160 9.08 14.55 9.03
CA VAL A 160 8.71 13.18 8.69
C VAL A 160 8.75 13.02 7.18
N ALA A 161 9.65 12.19 6.67
CA ALA A 161 9.71 11.83 5.25
C ALA A 161 9.20 10.41 5.06
N LEU A 162 8.13 10.24 4.32
CA LEU A 162 7.56 8.93 4.01
C LEU A 162 7.98 8.54 2.60
N ALA A 163 8.89 7.57 2.51
CA ALA A 163 9.38 7.07 1.23
C ALA A 163 8.36 6.12 0.60
N GLN A 164 8.25 6.19 -0.72
CA GLN A 164 7.48 5.26 -1.54
C GLN A 164 8.32 4.86 -2.74
N GLY A 165 8.57 3.56 -2.86
CA GLY A 165 9.34 2.98 -3.94
C GLY A 165 8.58 2.93 -5.26
N THR A 166 9.28 2.41 -6.25
CA THR A 166 8.80 2.22 -7.62
C THR A 166 8.10 0.89 -7.83
N GLN A 167 8.25 -0.06 -6.92
CA GLN A 167 7.78 -1.43 -7.10
C GLN A 167 6.28 -1.53 -6.82
N LEU A 168 5.49 -1.83 -7.85
CA LEU A 168 4.04 -1.93 -7.72
C LEU A 168 3.58 -3.39 -7.70
N GLU A 169 2.74 -3.73 -6.73
CA GLU A 169 2.00 -5.00 -6.68
C GLU A 169 0.53 -4.87 -7.13
N GLY A 170 0.09 -3.64 -7.42
CA GLY A 170 -1.20 -3.30 -7.97
C GLY A 170 -1.41 -1.80 -8.00
N GLU A 171 -2.56 -1.34 -8.48
CA GLU A 171 -2.86 0.09 -8.54
C GLU A 171 -2.93 0.71 -7.13
N GLY A 172 -2.04 1.68 -6.86
CA GLY A 172 -1.91 2.33 -5.55
C GLY A 172 -1.35 1.42 -4.45
N MET A 173 -0.78 0.26 -4.80
CA MET A 173 -0.25 -0.74 -3.88
C MET A 173 1.23 -0.96 -4.17
N TYR A 174 2.08 -0.61 -3.21
CA TYR A 174 3.53 -0.60 -3.36
C TYR A 174 4.19 -1.65 -2.46
N THR A 175 5.35 -2.14 -2.89
CA THR A 175 6.14 -3.14 -2.16
C THR A 175 7.62 -2.76 -2.16
N TRP A 176 8.40 -3.55 -1.44
CA TRP A 176 9.85 -3.43 -1.33
C TRP A 176 10.51 -4.81 -1.56
N ASP A 177 10.06 -5.54 -2.57
CA ASP A 177 10.44 -6.95 -2.78
C ASP A 177 11.83 -7.13 -3.36
N GLU A 178 12.23 -6.27 -4.31
CA GLU A 178 13.55 -6.22 -4.91
C GLU A 178 14.47 -5.33 -4.06
N PRO A 179 15.39 -5.89 -3.24
CA PRO A 179 16.09 -5.11 -2.23
C PRO A 179 16.99 -4.03 -2.83
N ALA A 180 17.67 -4.32 -3.94
CA ALA A 180 18.55 -3.37 -4.60
C ALA A 180 17.79 -2.15 -5.16
N GLN A 181 16.57 -2.36 -5.69
CA GLN A 181 15.72 -1.26 -6.15
C GLN A 181 15.14 -0.49 -4.96
N ALA A 182 14.74 -1.19 -3.89
CA ALA A 182 14.24 -0.57 -2.66
C ALA A 182 15.29 0.36 -2.05
N GLU A 183 16.56 -0.07 -1.96
CA GLU A 183 17.66 0.75 -1.46
C GLU A 183 17.89 2.02 -2.31
N GLN A 184 17.85 1.89 -3.64
CA GLN A 184 17.95 3.04 -4.54
C GLN A 184 16.81 4.05 -4.36
N ASP A 185 15.58 3.55 -4.25
CA ASP A 185 14.40 4.40 -4.06
C ASP A 185 14.42 5.10 -2.69
N VAL A 186 14.88 4.41 -1.64
CA VAL A 186 15.05 4.97 -0.30
C VAL A 186 16.15 6.02 -0.26
N ALA A 187 17.29 5.75 -0.90
CA ALA A 187 18.39 6.72 -1.01
C ALA A 187 17.92 7.99 -1.75
N TRP A 188 17.14 7.82 -2.83
CA TRP A 188 16.52 8.96 -3.53
C TRP A 188 15.58 9.74 -2.61
N ALA A 189 14.70 9.06 -1.87
CA ALA A 189 13.74 9.70 -0.98
C ALA A 189 14.43 10.49 0.15
N TYR A 190 15.50 9.93 0.74
CA TYR A 190 16.32 10.60 1.74
C TYR A 190 16.95 11.88 1.18
N GLU A 191 17.64 11.78 0.04
CA GLU A 191 18.29 12.95 -0.59
C GLU A 191 17.27 14.04 -0.95
N HIS A 192 16.10 13.66 -1.47
CA HIS A 192 15.05 14.61 -1.80
C HIS A 192 14.44 15.29 -0.56
N ALA A 193 14.25 14.56 0.54
CA ALA A 193 13.78 15.12 1.80
C ALA A 193 14.80 16.13 2.38
N VAL A 194 16.08 15.78 2.33
CA VAL A 194 17.18 16.61 2.84
C VAL A 194 17.42 17.85 1.97
N GLN A 195 17.16 17.79 0.67
CA GLN A 195 17.25 18.94 -0.23
C GLN A 195 16.05 19.89 -0.12
N SER A 196 14.88 19.37 0.27
CA SER A 196 13.64 20.14 0.35
C SER A 196 13.37 20.77 1.73
N GLN A 197 14.10 20.35 2.78
CA GLN A 197 13.92 20.84 4.16
C GLN A 197 15.27 21.04 4.87
N PRO A 198 15.36 21.93 5.87
CA PRO A 198 16.59 22.16 6.63
C PRO A 198 16.85 21.04 7.65
N VAL A 199 17.12 19.81 7.19
CA VAL A 199 17.31 18.62 8.03
C VAL A 199 18.66 18.60 8.73
N ASP A 200 18.67 18.20 10.01
CA ASP A 200 19.89 17.77 10.71
C ASP A 200 20.23 16.33 10.32
N ARG A 201 21.12 16.21 9.34
CA ARG A 201 21.57 14.91 8.80
C ARG A 201 22.15 13.98 9.87
N GLY A 202 22.71 14.51 10.95
CA GLY A 202 23.27 13.73 12.05
C GLY A 202 22.21 13.14 12.99
N ARG A 203 20.94 13.52 12.83
CA ARG A 203 19.81 13.03 13.63
C ARG A 203 18.70 12.48 12.73
N THR A 204 19.03 11.41 12.01
CA THR A 204 18.08 10.64 11.19
C THR A 204 17.70 9.34 11.89
N VAL A 205 16.40 9.05 11.96
CA VAL A 205 15.86 7.77 12.46
C VAL A 205 15.08 7.11 11.33
N LEU A 206 15.30 5.80 11.15
CA LEU A 206 14.53 4.96 10.24
C LEU A 206 13.38 4.29 10.99
N ALA A 207 12.20 4.25 10.38
CA ALA A 207 11.04 3.56 10.93
C ALA A 207 10.20 2.92 9.82
N GLY A 208 9.36 1.95 10.16
CA GLY A 208 8.44 1.38 9.19
C GLY A 208 7.47 0.37 9.78
N VAL A 209 6.55 -0.08 8.93
CA VAL A 209 5.50 -1.04 9.30
C VAL A 209 5.70 -2.34 8.52
N SER A 210 5.65 -3.50 9.20
CA SER A 210 5.74 -4.82 8.55
C SER A 210 6.98 -4.92 7.62
N GLN A 211 6.79 -5.14 6.31
CA GLN A 211 7.87 -5.13 5.31
C GLN A 211 8.75 -3.87 5.40
N GLY A 212 8.15 -2.68 5.55
CA GLY A 212 8.89 -1.44 5.72
C GLY A 212 9.68 -1.38 7.03
N GLY A 213 9.18 -2.00 8.10
CA GLY A 213 9.91 -2.11 9.37
C GLY A 213 11.13 -3.03 9.25
N ALA A 214 11.00 -4.14 8.52
CA ALA A 214 12.14 -5.00 8.21
C ALA A 214 13.21 -4.26 7.39
N HIS A 215 12.80 -3.47 6.39
CA HIS A 215 13.71 -2.62 5.62
C HIS A 215 14.40 -1.55 6.46
N ALA A 216 13.70 -0.92 7.40
CA ALA A 216 14.30 0.02 8.33
C ALA A 216 15.44 -0.60 9.16
N ILE A 217 15.29 -1.87 9.56
CA ILE A 217 16.31 -2.58 10.33
C ILE A 217 17.53 -2.93 9.46
N VAL A 218 17.30 -3.32 8.20
CA VAL A 218 18.38 -3.71 7.28
C VAL A 218 19.25 -2.52 6.87
N LEU A 219 18.65 -1.32 6.76
CA LEU A 219 19.34 -0.10 6.31
C LEU A 219 20.00 0.72 7.43
N ALA A 220 19.70 0.43 8.70
CA ALA A 220 20.21 1.16 9.86
C ALA A 220 21.63 0.73 10.25
#